data_AF-A0AAV0N9J4-F1
#
_entry.id   AF-A0AAV0N9J4-F1
#
_cell.length_a   1.000
_cell.length_b   1.000
_cell.length_c   1.000
_cell.angle_alpha   90.00
_cell.angle_beta   90.00
_cell.angle_gamma   90.00
#
_symmetry.space_group_name_H-M   'P 1'
#
loop_
_entity.id
_entity.type
_entity.pdbx_description
1 polymer ?
#
loop_
_entity_poly.entity_id
_entity_poly.type
_entity_poly.pdbx_seq_one_letter_code
_entity_poly.pdbx_strand_id
1 'polypeptide(L)'
;MINYLIFFILQFTGVIGAFNCQGGGWSRETRRNQCFSEFSHKLTAQTNPKDIEWASGKSPMSIEGVQVFAMYMSKAQKLILSKPIDDVEVSLEPFEFELITVSPVTVLAGKSVQFAPIGLVNMLNSGGAIRSVEYRDGLVEMGVKGAGEMVVFASEKPASCKVDGGEVEFKYDGCLVTVEVPWSSAALGVSHVEFLF
;
A
#
# COMPACT_ATOMS: atom_id res chain seq x y z
N MET A 1 -1.48 -22.27 -12.81
CA MET A 1 -0.53 -21.24 -13.27
C MET A 1 -1.21 -19.90 -13.01
N ILE A 2 -0.76 -19.14 -12.01
CA ILE A 2 -1.22 -17.77 -11.77
C ILE A 2 -0.71 -16.95 -12.94
N ASN A 3 -1.62 -16.35 -13.70
CA ASN A 3 -1.22 -15.82 -15.01
C ASN A 3 -0.52 -14.47 -14.94
N TYR A 4 -0.70 -13.64 -13.89
CA TYR A 4 0.09 -12.39 -13.75
C TYR A 4 0.23 -11.96 -12.28
N LEU A 5 1.48 -11.83 -11.82
CA LEU A 5 1.86 -10.93 -10.73
C LEU A 5 2.47 -9.69 -11.40
N ILE A 6 1.90 -8.52 -11.17
CA ILE A 6 2.42 -7.25 -11.70
C ILE A 6 3.02 -6.48 -10.55
N PHE A 7 4.28 -6.09 -10.68
CA PHE A 7 5.01 -5.31 -9.69
C PHE A 7 5.27 -3.91 -10.23
N PHE A 8 5.04 -2.90 -9.40
CA PHE A 8 5.48 -1.54 -9.70
C PHE A 8 5.97 -0.82 -8.45
N ILE A 9 6.95 0.05 -8.63
CA ILE A 9 7.62 0.77 -7.55
C ILE A 9 7.17 2.22 -7.54
N LEU A 10 6.94 2.72 -6.34
CA LEU A 10 6.61 4.10 -6.06
C LEU A 10 7.72 4.68 -5.20
N GLN A 11 7.76 6.00 -5.11
CA GLN A 11 8.85 6.68 -4.42
C GLN A 11 8.99 6.27 -2.94
N PHE A 12 7.90 5.88 -2.29
CA PHE A 12 7.86 5.56 -0.85
C PHE A 12 7.33 4.14 -0.54
N THR A 13 6.89 3.39 -1.54
CA THR A 13 6.27 2.07 -1.38
C THR A 13 6.49 1.23 -2.64
N GLY A 14 6.25 -0.07 -2.57
CA GLY A 14 6.06 -0.93 -3.73
C GLY A 14 4.61 -1.44 -3.80
N VAL A 15 4.20 -1.93 -4.95
CA VAL A 15 2.88 -2.53 -5.15
C VAL A 15 3.03 -3.89 -5.81
N ILE A 16 2.33 -4.88 -5.25
CA ILE A 16 2.16 -6.21 -5.81
C ILE A 16 0.70 -6.35 -6.23
N GLY A 17 0.45 -6.57 -7.51
CA GLY A 17 -0.87 -6.89 -8.03
C GLY A 17 -0.98 -8.38 -8.32
N ALA A 18 -1.91 -9.06 -7.64
CA ALA A 18 -2.24 -10.47 -7.89
C ALA A 18 -3.59 -10.55 -8.62
N PHE A 19 -3.64 -11.28 -9.73
CA PHE A 19 -4.85 -11.38 -10.57
C PHE A 19 -5.16 -12.83 -10.92
N ASN A 20 -6.40 -13.26 -10.67
CA ASN A 20 -6.90 -14.54 -11.16
C ASN A 20 -7.66 -14.34 -12.48
N CYS A 21 -6.95 -14.43 -13.60
CA CYS A 21 -7.52 -14.27 -14.94
C CYS A 21 -7.88 -15.60 -15.62
N GLN A 22 -8.07 -16.69 -14.87
CA GLN A 22 -8.39 -18.00 -15.45
C GLN A 22 -9.74 -18.02 -16.15
N GLY A 23 -9.92 -18.94 -17.10
CA GLY A 23 -11.18 -19.12 -17.83
C GLY A 23 -11.45 -18.11 -18.93
N GLY A 24 -10.81 -16.93 -18.93
CA GLY A 24 -10.94 -15.94 -19.99
C GLY A 24 -10.03 -16.21 -21.19
N GLY A 25 -10.57 -16.17 -22.40
CA GLY A 25 -9.80 -16.30 -23.64
C GLY A 25 -10.41 -15.53 -24.81
N TRP A 26 -9.57 -15.00 -25.71
CA TRP A 26 -10.05 -14.34 -26.92
C TRP A 26 -10.44 -15.37 -27.98
N SER A 27 -11.71 -15.35 -28.41
CA SER A 27 -12.19 -16.15 -29.53
C SER A 27 -12.05 -15.37 -30.84
N ARG A 28 -11.22 -15.86 -31.76
CA ARG A 28 -11.04 -15.23 -33.09
C ARG A 28 -12.30 -15.33 -33.96
N GLU A 29 -13.04 -16.43 -33.83
CA GLU A 29 -14.25 -16.69 -34.61
C GLU A 29 -15.37 -15.72 -34.24
N THR A 30 -15.65 -15.59 -32.95
CA THR A 30 -16.71 -14.70 -32.45
C THR A 30 -16.24 -13.26 -32.24
N ARG A 31 -14.92 -13.00 -32.33
CA ARG A 31 -14.25 -11.71 -32.05
C ARG A 31 -14.63 -11.13 -30.70
N ARG A 32 -14.72 -11.99 -29.67
CA ARG A 32 -15.07 -11.61 -28.30
C ARG A 32 -14.25 -12.41 -27.30
N ASN A 33 -14.08 -11.86 -26.10
CA ASN A 33 -13.62 -12.65 -24.97
C ASN A 33 -14.71 -13.64 -24.58
N GLN A 34 -14.33 -14.90 -24.44
CA GLN A 34 -15.17 -15.99 -23.96
C GLN A 34 -14.65 -16.45 -22.60
N CYS A 35 -15.58 -16.84 -21.73
CA CYS A 35 -15.27 -17.43 -20.44
C CYS A 35 -15.64 -18.92 -20.47
N PHE A 36 -14.68 -19.74 -20.06
CA PHE A 36 -14.81 -21.18 -19.94
C PHE A 36 -14.77 -21.53 -18.45
N SER A 37 -15.96 -21.70 -17.86
CA SER A 37 -16.15 -21.91 -16.43
C SER A 37 -15.43 -23.16 -15.91
N GLU A 38 -15.28 -24.18 -16.74
CA GLU A 38 -14.59 -25.44 -16.47
C GLU A 38 -13.09 -25.27 -16.20
N PHE A 39 -12.50 -24.13 -16.59
CA PHE A 39 -11.10 -23.79 -16.33
C PHE A 39 -10.94 -22.69 -15.26
N SER A 40 -12.05 -22.28 -14.63
CA SER A 40 -12.07 -21.18 -13.67
C SER A 40 -12.06 -21.75 -12.24
N HIS A 41 -10.91 -21.69 -11.58
CA HIS A 41 -10.76 -22.19 -10.22
C HIS A 41 -10.16 -21.14 -9.29
N LYS A 42 -10.39 -21.32 -7.99
CA LYS A 42 -9.66 -20.58 -6.97
C LYS A 42 -8.16 -20.86 -7.10
N LEU A 43 -7.36 -19.80 -7.06
CA LEU A 43 -5.91 -19.88 -7.06
C LEU A 43 -5.34 -19.35 -5.76
N THR A 44 -4.25 -19.98 -5.32
CA THR A 44 -3.47 -19.56 -4.17
C THR A 44 -2.03 -19.33 -4.62
N ALA A 45 -1.49 -18.17 -4.28
CA ALA A 45 -0.16 -17.71 -4.57
C ALA A 45 0.57 -17.36 -3.28
N GLN A 46 1.90 -17.34 -3.32
CA GLN A 46 2.73 -16.75 -2.28
C GLN A 46 3.47 -15.56 -2.87
N THR A 47 3.65 -14.53 -2.06
CA THR A 47 4.44 -13.36 -2.42
C THR A 47 5.09 -12.76 -1.18
N ASN A 48 6.20 -12.06 -1.36
CA ASN A 48 6.89 -11.38 -0.26
C ASN A 48 7.48 -10.05 -0.75
N PRO A 49 8.02 -9.21 0.16
CA PRO A 49 8.58 -7.92 -0.23
C PRO A 49 9.71 -7.98 -1.27
N LYS A 50 10.43 -9.10 -1.43
CA LYS A 50 11.51 -9.22 -2.44
C LYS A 50 11.00 -9.38 -3.87
N ASP A 51 9.73 -9.70 -4.08
CA ASP A 51 9.16 -9.77 -5.42
C ASP A 51 9.07 -8.38 -6.07
N ILE A 52 9.19 -7.32 -5.29
CA ILE A 52 9.29 -5.94 -5.77
C ILE A 52 10.75 -5.65 -6.15
N GLU A 53 10.96 -5.14 -7.36
CA GLU A 53 12.29 -4.79 -7.86
C GLU A 53 12.81 -3.45 -7.29
N TRP A 54 12.95 -3.26 -5.98
CA TRP A 54 13.22 -1.95 -5.32
C TRP A 54 14.31 -1.05 -5.95
N ALA A 55 15.30 -1.62 -6.63
CA ALA A 55 16.39 -0.89 -7.31
C ALA A 55 16.08 -0.49 -8.77
N SER A 56 14.95 -0.92 -9.33
CA SER A 56 14.51 -0.65 -10.71
C SER A 56 13.71 0.66 -10.82
N GLY A 57 13.69 1.25 -12.02
CA GLY A 57 12.84 2.40 -12.36
C GLY A 57 13.52 3.76 -12.17
N LYS A 58 12.69 4.83 -12.19
CA LYS A 58 13.17 6.24 -12.16
C LYS A 58 13.46 6.75 -10.74
N SER A 59 13.00 6.03 -9.71
CA SER A 59 13.12 6.42 -8.31
C SER A 59 13.43 5.18 -7.48
N PRO A 60 14.68 4.67 -7.57
CA PRO A 60 15.08 3.50 -6.80
C PRO A 60 15.00 3.79 -5.30
N MET A 61 14.60 2.79 -4.54
CA MET A 61 14.52 2.84 -3.08
C MET A 61 15.51 1.83 -2.49
N SER A 62 16.35 2.28 -1.56
CA SER A 62 17.14 1.34 -0.76
C SER A 62 16.26 0.74 0.34
N ILE A 63 16.23 -0.58 0.38
CA ILE A 63 15.63 -1.37 1.48
C ILE A 63 16.72 -2.01 2.37
N GLU A 64 17.96 -1.55 2.25
CA GLU A 64 19.07 -2.05 3.06
C GLU A 64 18.79 -1.80 4.55
N GLY A 65 18.92 -2.84 5.37
CA GLY A 65 18.65 -2.76 6.81
C GLY A 65 17.17 -2.83 7.21
N VAL A 66 16.23 -2.82 6.26
CA VAL A 66 14.79 -2.95 6.57
C VAL A 66 14.49 -4.38 7.04
N GLN A 67 13.99 -4.50 8.27
CA GLN A 67 13.70 -5.79 8.90
C GLN A 67 12.24 -6.23 8.76
N VAL A 68 11.34 -5.27 8.59
CA VAL A 68 9.89 -5.49 8.56
C VAL A 68 9.28 -4.59 7.49
N PHE A 69 8.28 -5.12 6.79
CA PHE A 69 7.45 -4.41 5.85
C PHE A 69 6.00 -4.46 6.31
N ALA A 70 5.29 -3.34 6.13
CA ALA A 70 3.84 -3.28 6.20
C ALA A 70 3.27 -3.62 4.82
N MET A 71 2.46 -4.66 4.74
CA MET A 71 1.78 -5.12 3.53
C MET A 71 0.28 -4.90 3.70
N TYR A 72 -0.27 -3.91 3.01
CA TYR A 72 -1.69 -3.56 3.07
C TYR A 72 -2.43 -4.11 1.85
N MET A 73 -3.38 -5.02 2.08
CA MET A 73 -4.25 -5.62 1.08
C MET A 73 -5.46 -4.72 0.83
N SER A 74 -5.57 -4.13 -0.36
CA SER A 74 -6.56 -3.10 -0.66
C SER A 74 -8.01 -3.61 -0.62
N LYS A 75 -8.32 -4.75 -1.24
CA LYS A 75 -9.70 -5.29 -1.23
C LYS A 75 -10.05 -5.92 0.10
N ALA A 76 -9.13 -6.66 0.69
CA ALA A 76 -9.34 -7.27 2.00
C ALA A 76 -9.32 -6.25 3.17
N GLN A 77 -8.85 -5.01 2.92
CA GLN A 77 -8.62 -3.97 3.92
C GLN A 77 -7.83 -4.49 5.14
N LYS A 78 -6.77 -5.25 4.86
CA LYS A 78 -6.02 -6.00 5.88
C LYS A 78 -4.55 -5.62 5.86
N LEU A 79 -4.00 -5.36 7.04
CA LEU A 79 -2.57 -5.19 7.26
C LEU A 79 -1.91 -6.52 7.63
N ILE A 80 -0.76 -6.79 7.04
CA ILE A 80 0.14 -7.89 7.38
C ILE A 80 1.54 -7.29 7.58
N LEU A 81 2.19 -7.61 8.70
CA LEU A 81 3.61 -7.32 8.88
C LEU A 81 4.41 -8.53 8.43
N SER A 82 5.38 -8.32 7.55
CA SER A 82 6.20 -9.40 6.99
C SER A 82 7.68 -9.04 7.02
N LYS A 83 8.54 -10.02 7.29
CA LYS A 83 9.99 -9.87 7.06
C LYS A 83 10.28 -9.94 5.55
N PRO A 84 11.47 -9.51 5.09
CA PRO A 84 11.77 -9.51 3.66
C PRO A 84 11.62 -10.88 2.96
N ILE A 85 11.75 -11.99 3.69
CA ILE A 85 11.69 -13.36 3.14
C ILE A 85 10.45 -14.14 3.57
N ASP A 86 9.59 -13.55 4.39
CA ASP A 86 8.42 -14.26 4.89
C ASP A 86 7.32 -14.19 3.83
N ASP A 87 6.91 -15.35 3.33
CA ASP A 87 5.86 -15.45 2.32
C ASP A 87 4.48 -15.13 2.89
N VAL A 88 3.73 -14.33 2.16
CA VAL A 88 2.33 -14.02 2.39
C VAL A 88 1.48 -14.73 1.35
N GLU A 89 0.52 -15.50 1.84
CA GLU A 89 -0.42 -16.20 0.96
C GLU A 89 -1.52 -15.25 0.46
N VAL A 90 -1.80 -15.32 -0.84
CA VAL A 90 -2.87 -14.60 -1.52
C VAL A 90 -3.76 -15.62 -2.23
N SER A 91 -5.01 -15.69 -1.83
CA SER A 91 -6.01 -16.61 -2.38
C SER A 91 -7.12 -15.83 -3.10
N LEU A 92 -7.34 -16.11 -4.38
CA LEU A 92 -8.26 -15.38 -5.25
C LEU A 92 -9.24 -16.32 -5.96
N GLU A 93 -10.53 -15.99 -5.88
CA GLU A 93 -11.56 -16.60 -6.73
C GLU A 93 -11.35 -16.20 -8.20
N PRO A 94 -11.95 -16.91 -9.18
CA PRO A 94 -11.86 -16.54 -10.59
C PRO A 94 -12.31 -15.10 -10.85
N PHE A 95 -11.57 -14.38 -11.68
CA PHE A 95 -11.79 -12.98 -12.07
C PHE A 95 -11.65 -11.95 -10.94
N GLU A 96 -11.13 -12.37 -9.79
CA GLU A 96 -10.77 -11.50 -8.67
C GLU A 96 -9.30 -11.05 -8.75
N PHE A 97 -9.02 -9.96 -8.04
CA PHE A 97 -7.68 -9.41 -7.89
C PHE A 97 -7.44 -8.95 -6.46
N GLU A 98 -6.18 -8.78 -6.08
CA GLU A 98 -5.78 -8.06 -4.88
C GLU A 98 -4.59 -7.16 -5.21
N LEU A 99 -4.60 -5.95 -4.68
CA LEU A 99 -3.47 -5.03 -4.74
C LEU A 99 -2.88 -4.91 -3.35
N ILE A 100 -1.57 -5.12 -3.24
CA ILE A 100 -0.87 -5.11 -1.97
C ILE A 100 0.13 -3.98 -2.01
N THR A 101 -0.10 -2.95 -1.19
CA THR A 101 0.87 -1.90 -0.94
C THR A 101 1.90 -2.42 0.05
N VAL A 102 3.16 -2.42 -0.34
CA VAL A 102 4.28 -2.88 0.49
C VAL A 102 5.11 -1.66 0.87
N SER A 103 5.27 -1.44 2.16
CA SER A 103 5.93 -0.24 2.70
C SER A 103 7.00 -0.64 3.71
N PRO A 104 8.25 -0.16 3.56
CA PRO A 104 9.30 -0.44 4.53
C PRO A 104 8.97 0.21 5.88
N VAL A 105 9.08 -0.55 6.96
CA VAL A 105 8.85 -0.04 8.31
C VAL A 105 10.10 0.68 8.81
N THR A 106 9.91 1.91 9.26
CA THR A 106 10.94 2.76 9.87
C THR A 106 10.70 2.85 11.38
N VAL A 107 11.77 2.79 12.18
CA VAL A 107 11.70 3.04 13.62
C VAL A 107 11.99 4.52 13.88
N LEU A 108 11.05 5.22 14.53
CA LEU A 108 11.22 6.62 14.91
C LEU A 108 12.31 6.76 15.97
N ALA A 109 13.25 7.67 15.72
CA ALA A 109 14.31 7.99 16.67
C ALA A 109 13.71 8.44 18.02
N GLY A 110 14.31 8.00 19.12
CA GLY A 110 13.94 8.41 20.47
C GLY A 110 12.68 7.78 21.07
N LYS A 111 11.79 7.16 20.27
CA LYS A 111 10.50 6.62 20.79
C LYS A 111 10.24 5.13 20.56
N SER A 112 11.12 4.38 19.88
CA SER A 112 10.91 2.95 19.57
C SER A 112 9.59 2.64 18.84
N VAL A 113 8.91 3.67 18.30
CA VAL A 113 7.67 3.56 17.53
C VAL A 113 8.04 3.12 16.11
N GLN A 114 7.34 2.14 15.58
CA GLN A 114 7.45 1.70 14.19
C GLN A 114 6.39 2.39 13.35
N PHE A 115 6.77 2.86 12.17
CA PHE A 115 5.89 3.58 11.25
C PHE A 115 6.10 3.10 9.81
N ALA A 116 5.03 3.00 9.02
CA ALA A 116 5.14 2.81 7.58
C ALA A 116 3.98 3.51 6.84
N PRO A 117 4.28 4.29 5.78
CA PRO A 117 3.24 4.95 5.01
C PRO A 117 2.52 3.96 4.08
N ILE A 118 1.18 4.00 3.98
CA ILE A 118 0.41 3.22 3.00
C ILE A 118 -0.12 4.14 1.90
N GLY A 119 -0.75 5.26 2.28
CA GLY A 119 -1.23 6.30 1.35
C GLY A 119 -2.75 6.38 1.29
N LEU A 120 -3.29 6.85 0.15
CA LEU A 120 -4.74 7.05 -0.03
C LEU A 120 -5.42 5.75 -0.47
N VAL A 121 -6.09 5.04 0.44
CA VAL A 121 -6.61 3.68 0.18
C VAL A 121 -7.91 3.65 -0.62
N ASN A 122 -8.54 4.82 -0.80
CA ASN A 122 -9.60 5.02 -1.78
C ASN A 122 -9.08 5.04 -3.24
N MET A 123 -7.76 4.91 -3.45
CA MET A 123 -7.11 4.79 -4.76
C MET A 123 -6.48 3.40 -4.94
N LEU A 124 -6.53 2.85 -6.16
CA LEU A 124 -5.87 1.58 -6.49
C LEU A 124 -4.33 1.63 -6.37
N ASN A 125 -3.76 2.83 -6.53
CA ASN A 125 -2.34 3.09 -6.32
C ASN A 125 -2.16 4.04 -5.12
N SER A 126 -2.49 3.54 -3.94
CA SER A 126 -2.52 4.29 -2.68
C SER A 126 -1.20 4.99 -2.38
N GLY A 127 -0.08 4.27 -2.50
CA GLY A 127 1.25 4.79 -2.26
C GLY A 127 1.69 5.86 -3.28
N GLY A 128 1.08 5.90 -4.47
CA GLY A 128 1.41 6.86 -5.52
C GLY A 128 0.92 8.28 -5.23
N ALA A 129 0.05 8.43 -4.23
CA ALA A 129 -0.35 9.72 -3.71
C ALA A 129 0.76 10.37 -2.87
N ILE A 130 1.65 9.59 -2.26
CA ILE A 130 2.68 10.09 -1.34
C ILE A 130 3.77 10.85 -2.14
N ARG A 131 4.12 12.05 -1.67
CA ARG A 131 5.10 12.97 -2.28
C ARG A 131 6.32 13.20 -1.40
N SER A 132 6.16 13.16 -0.09
CA SER A 132 7.25 13.25 0.88
C SER A 132 6.89 12.49 2.15
N VAL A 133 7.93 12.01 2.83
CA VAL A 133 7.85 11.46 4.20
C VAL A 133 9.11 11.92 4.92
N GLU A 134 8.94 12.63 6.03
CA GLU A 134 10.02 13.09 6.89
C GLU A 134 9.81 12.60 8.32
N TYR A 135 10.88 12.12 8.93
CA TYR A 135 10.88 11.60 10.29
C TYR A 135 11.69 12.56 11.18
N ARG A 136 11.07 13.03 12.25
CA ARG A 136 11.67 13.86 13.30
C ARG A 136 11.38 13.22 14.66
N ASP A 137 12.01 13.67 15.73
CA ASP A 137 11.88 13.08 17.08
C ASP A 137 10.41 13.02 17.54
N GLY A 138 9.77 11.86 17.36
CA GLY A 138 8.34 11.64 17.66
C GLY A 138 7.36 12.28 16.67
N LEU A 139 7.79 12.83 15.54
CA LEU A 139 6.91 13.46 14.55
C LEU A 139 7.15 12.86 13.16
N VAL A 140 6.07 12.50 12.48
CA VAL A 140 6.10 12.09 11.07
C VAL A 140 5.33 13.09 10.25
N GLU A 141 6.00 13.72 9.28
CA GLU A 141 5.40 14.67 8.33
C GLU A 141 5.30 14.01 6.95
N MET A 142 4.13 14.07 6.33
CA MET A 142 3.87 13.46 5.02
C MET A 142 3.24 14.46 4.07
N GLY A 143 3.75 14.54 2.85
CA GLY A 143 3.08 15.24 1.74
C GLY A 143 2.26 14.25 0.93
N VAL A 144 0.96 14.51 0.78
CA VAL A 144 0.04 13.60 0.07
C VAL A 144 -0.72 14.36 -0.99
N LYS A 145 -0.70 13.86 -2.22
CA LYS A 145 -1.43 14.44 -3.35
C LYS A 145 -2.75 13.71 -3.58
N GLY A 146 -3.86 14.41 -3.43
CA GLY A 146 -5.21 13.86 -3.62
C GLY A 146 -6.12 14.20 -2.46
N ALA A 147 -7.20 13.42 -2.32
CA ALA A 147 -8.13 13.50 -1.22
C ALA A 147 -8.75 12.13 -0.94
N GLY A 148 -9.21 11.95 0.30
CA GLY A 148 -9.90 10.76 0.79
C GLY A 148 -9.17 10.11 1.96
N GLU A 149 -9.47 8.83 2.17
CA GLU A 149 -9.01 8.06 3.31
C GLU A 149 -7.52 7.75 3.19
N MET A 150 -6.70 8.40 4.02
CA MET A 150 -5.28 8.10 4.17
C MET A 150 -5.08 7.09 5.28
N VAL A 151 -4.28 6.07 5.00
CA VAL A 151 -3.92 5.04 5.96
C VAL A 151 -2.40 4.99 6.12
N VAL A 152 -1.96 4.75 7.35
CA VAL A 152 -0.56 4.45 7.70
C VAL A 152 -0.53 3.33 8.75
N PHE A 153 0.58 2.60 8.82
CA PHE A 153 0.87 1.71 9.93
C PHE A 153 1.64 2.48 11.02
N ALA A 154 1.22 2.31 12.28
CA ALA A 154 1.94 2.76 13.45
C ALA A 154 1.81 1.75 14.60
N SER A 155 2.93 1.32 15.19
CA SER A 155 2.94 0.36 16.30
C SER A 155 2.33 0.92 17.59
N GLU A 156 2.25 2.24 17.71
CA GLU A 156 1.60 2.93 18.81
C GLU A 156 0.60 3.95 18.26
N LYS A 157 -0.39 4.31 19.08
CA LYS A 157 -1.38 5.32 18.70
C LYS A 157 -0.71 6.71 18.72
N PRO A 158 -0.83 7.52 17.65
CA PRO A 158 -0.41 8.92 17.71
C PRO A 158 -1.11 9.68 18.85
N ALA A 159 -0.42 10.63 19.45
CA ALA A 159 -1.00 11.59 20.39
C ALA A 159 -1.94 12.57 19.67
N SER A 160 -1.58 13.02 18.47
CA SER A 160 -2.41 13.89 17.65
C SER A 160 -2.09 13.74 16.15
N CYS A 161 -3.04 14.18 15.31
CA CYS A 161 -2.88 14.25 13.86
C CYS A 161 -3.26 15.65 13.37
N LYS A 162 -2.53 16.17 12.39
CA LYS A 162 -2.87 17.43 11.72
C LYS A 162 -2.92 17.24 10.21
N VAL A 163 -3.77 18.01 9.55
CA VAL A 163 -3.78 18.17 8.10
C VAL A 163 -3.73 19.66 7.77
N ASP A 164 -2.74 20.07 6.99
CA ASP A 164 -2.44 21.46 6.64
C ASP A 164 -2.37 22.38 7.88
N GLY A 165 -1.81 21.85 8.97
CA GLY A 165 -1.64 22.54 10.26
C GLY A 165 -2.89 22.56 11.16
N GLY A 166 -4.05 22.16 10.66
CA GLY A 166 -5.28 22.01 11.44
C GLY A 166 -5.35 20.65 12.13
N GLU A 167 -5.69 20.61 13.42
CA GLU A 167 -5.89 19.36 14.15
C GLU A 167 -7.13 18.62 13.66
N VAL A 168 -7.00 17.31 13.45
CA VAL A 168 -8.06 16.45 12.92
C VAL A 168 -8.22 15.20 13.77
N GLU A 169 -9.44 14.68 13.79
CA GLU A 169 -9.70 13.36 14.34
C GLU A 169 -9.15 12.27 13.42
N PHE A 170 -8.72 11.16 14.00
CA PHE A 170 -8.25 9.98 13.29
C PHE A 170 -8.69 8.71 14.03
N LYS A 171 -8.85 7.62 13.27
CA LYS A 171 -9.12 6.29 13.82
C LYS A 171 -7.78 5.57 14.05
N TYR A 172 -7.70 4.80 15.13
CA TYR A 172 -6.60 3.86 15.37
C TYR A 172 -7.14 2.47 15.70
N ASP A 173 -6.82 1.48 14.86
CA ASP A 173 -7.38 0.13 14.95
C ASP A 173 -6.39 -0.90 14.42
N GLY A 174 -5.97 -1.85 15.27
CA GLY A 174 -5.03 -2.90 14.86
C GLY A 174 -3.71 -2.39 14.27
N CYS A 175 -3.16 -1.29 14.81
CA CYS A 175 -1.97 -0.57 14.30
C CYS A 175 -2.16 0.21 13.00
N LEU A 176 -3.39 0.31 12.46
CA LEU A 176 -3.70 1.21 11.37
C LEU A 176 -4.19 2.54 11.91
N VAL A 177 -3.58 3.62 11.45
CA VAL A 177 -4.07 4.99 11.64
C VAL A 177 -4.78 5.40 10.35
N THR A 178 -6.03 5.84 10.48
CA THR A 178 -6.85 6.30 9.35
C THR A 178 -7.26 7.74 9.57
N VAL A 179 -6.98 8.60 8.58
CA VAL A 179 -7.32 10.02 8.60
C VAL A 179 -7.93 10.45 7.27
N GLU A 180 -8.95 11.28 7.32
CA GLU A 180 -9.55 11.87 6.12
C GLU A 180 -8.73 13.08 5.66
N VAL A 181 -8.25 13.04 4.41
CA VAL A 181 -7.49 14.12 3.80
C VAL A 181 -8.39 14.88 2.83
N PRO A 182 -8.73 16.16 3.09
CA PRO A 182 -9.51 16.97 2.16
C PRO A 182 -8.67 17.37 0.95
N TRP A 183 -9.36 17.71 -0.14
CA TRP A 183 -8.71 18.26 -1.33
C TRP A 183 -8.18 19.67 -1.07
N SER A 184 -6.87 19.87 -1.20
CA SER A 184 -6.24 21.19 -1.06
C SER A 184 -6.09 21.89 -2.43
N SER A 185 -6.94 22.88 -2.71
CA SER A 185 -6.81 23.69 -3.95
C SER A 185 -5.61 24.65 -3.91
N ALA A 186 -5.19 25.07 -2.71
CA ALA A 186 -4.13 26.06 -2.51
C ALA A 186 -2.72 25.54 -2.89
N ALA A 187 -2.48 24.24 -2.75
CA ALA A 187 -1.18 23.61 -2.97
C ALA A 187 -1.21 22.58 -4.12
N LEU A 188 -1.97 22.87 -5.18
CA LEU A 188 -2.09 22.01 -6.38
C LEU A 188 -2.51 20.56 -6.06
N GLY A 189 -3.36 20.40 -5.04
CA GLY A 189 -3.86 19.11 -4.59
C GLY A 189 -2.93 18.38 -3.62
N VAL A 190 -1.87 19.01 -3.10
CA VAL A 190 -1.00 18.42 -2.07
C VAL A 190 -1.40 18.93 -0.69
N SER A 191 -1.61 18.03 0.25
CA SER A 191 -1.86 18.31 1.66
C SER A 191 -0.70 17.79 2.51
N HIS A 192 -0.41 18.46 3.63
CA HIS A 192 0.59 18.07 4.61
C HIS A 192 -0.09 17.39 5.81
N VAL A 193 0.24 16.14 6.06
CA VAL A 193 -0.30 15.34 7.15
C VAL A 193 0.79 15.07 8.18
N GLU A 194 0.50 15.36 9.44
CA GLU A 194 1.46 15.24 10.54
C GLU A 194 0.92 14.28 11.60
N PHE A 195 1.74 13.33 12.04
CA PHE A 195 1.45 12.44 13.16
C PHE A 195 2.45 12.67 14.28
N LEU A 196 1.96 13.13 15.43
CA LEU A 196 2.77 13.28 16.64
C LEU A 196 2.59 12.04 17.51
N PHE A 197 3.70 11.42 17.90
CA PHE A 197 3.81 10.32 18.85
C PHE A 197 4.49 10.83 20.13
#